data_AF-A0AAQ4EG09-F1
#
_entry.id   AF-A0AAQ4EG09-F1
#
_cell.length_a   1.000
_cell.length_b   1.000
_cell.length_c   1.000
_cell.angle_alpha   90.00
_cell.angle_beta   90.00
_cell.angle_gamma   90.00
#
_symmetry.space_group_name_H-M   'P 1'
#
loop_
_entity.id
_entity.type
_entity.pdbx_description
1 polymer ?
#
loop_
_entity_poly.entity_id
_entity_poly.type
_entity_poly.pdbx_seq_one_letter_code
_entity_poly.pdbx_strand_id
1 'polypeptide(L)'
;MMDPDLADDPQDVIMKECLLDLKKTGDKWTGYLQSDEELQAFEKKLAAVHVQFSTTSSRNHKCGASQLMFSSNRGTVPVSLDMPFQVVRQVDKDCVLGIDHHKDKCESTSTAQDPTDWSSEVFCKKKIKLQGTKKKGCTASMHLKWISMYPEFKVDIPQHTGIGKSLQMKAAKIRELEEQKAHVNCRTKQRIYVAISPMSFHHAHQFGEMAGFSQT
;
A
#
# COMPACT_ATOMS: atom_id res chain seq x y z
N MET A 1 -20.54 -22.45 -30.74
CA MET A 1 -20.66 -21.05 -30.28
C MET A 1 -19.37 -20.77 -29.54
N MET A 2 -18.49 -19.97 -30.13
CA MET A 2 -17.27 -19.54 -29.42
C MET A 2 -17.65 -18.28 -28.64
N ASP A 3 -17.44 -18.31 -27.33
CA ASP A 3 -17.64 -17.17 -26.44
C ASP A 3 -16.82 -15.99 -26.95
N PRO A 4 -17.47 -14.89 -27.34
CA PRO A 4 -16.75 -13.66 -27.64
C PRO A 4 -16.36 -13.02 -26.30
N ASP A 5 -15.11 -12.61 -26.20
CA ASP A 5 -14.71 -11.47 -25.37
C ASP A 5 -14.50 -11.69 -23.86
N LEU A 6 -13.72 -12.72 -23.48
CA LEU A 6 -12.84 -12.57 -22.32
C LEU A 6 -11.58 -11.81 -22.75
N ALA A 7 -11.74 -10.53 -23.12
CA ALA A 7 -10.61 -9.63 -23.10
C ALA A 7 -10.08 -9.63 -21.66
N ASP A 8 -8.87 -10.16 -21.45
CA ASP A 8 -8.22 -10.13 -20.13
C ASP A 8 -8.28 -8.69 -19.62
N ASP A 9 -8.81 -8.50 -18.41
CA ASP A 9 -8.86 -7.21 -17.73
C ASP A 9 -7.46 -6.57 -17.79
N PRO A 10 -7.31 -5.36 -18.37
CA PRO A 10 -5.98 -4.78 -18.58
C PRO A 10 -5.23 -4.56 -17.26
N GLN A 11 -5.95 -4.37 -16.15
CA GLN A 11 -5.36 -4.33 -14.82
C GLN A 11 -4.81 -5.70 -14.42
N ASP A 12 -5.55 -6.78 -14.66
CA ASP A 12 -5.11 -8.15 -14.36
C ASP A 12 -3.86 -8.53 -15.17
N VAL A 13 -3.76 -8.11 -16.43
CA VAL A 13 -2.55 -8.31 -17.27
C VAL A 13 -1.34 -7.63 -16.62
N ILE A 14 -1.48 -6.36 -16.21
CA ILE A 14 -0.41 -5.61 -15.53
C ILE A 14 0.00 -6.30 -14.23
N MET A 15 -0.96 -6.81 -13.45
CA MET A 15 -0.66 -7.51 -12.21
C MET A 15 0.14 -8.79 -12.45
N LYS A 16 -0.27 -9.62 -13.44
CA LYS A 16 0.43 -10.86 -13.79
C LYS A 16 1.85 -10.58 -14.30
N GLU A 17 2.06 -9.46 -14.99
CA GLU A 17 3.36 -9.07 -15.52
C GLU A 17 4.31 -8.53 -14.43
N CYS A 18 3.79 -7.73 -13.49
CA CYS A 18 4.63 -6.99 -12.55
C CYS A 18 4.75 -7.63 -11.16
N LEU A 19 3.69 -8.26 -10.64
CA LEU A 19 3.68 -8.74 -9.26
C LEU A 19 4.20 -10.17 -9.16
N LEU A 20 5.12 -10.40 -8.24
CA LEU A 20 5.61 -11.73 -7.87
C LEU A 20 4.69 -12.37 -6.83
N ASP A 21 4.63 -13.70 -6.84
CA ASP A 21 3.73 -14.53 -6.02
C ASP A 21 2.27 -14.03 -6.04
N LEU A 22 1.81 -13.64 -7.23
CA LEU A 22 0.46 -13.13 -7.43
C LEU A 22 -0.57 -14.19 -7.05
N LYS A 23 -1.49 -13.81 -6.17
CA LYS A 23 -2.63 -14.62 -5.75
C LYS A 23 -3.85 -13.74 -5.52
N LYS A 24 -5.03 -14.29 -5.79
CA LYS A 24 -6.30 -13.65 -5.46
C LYS A 24 -6.71 -14.05 -4.04
N THR A 25 -6.80 -13.08 -3.13
CA THR A 25 -7.20 -13.29 -1.73
C THR A 25 -8.52 -12.54 -1.52
N GLY A 26 -9.63 -13.27 -1.50
CA GLY A 26 -10.96 -12.66 -1.43
C GLY A 26 -11.25 -11.85 -2.69
N ASP A 27 -11.57 -10.57 -2.49
CA ASP A 27 -11.88 -9.59 -3.55
C ASP A 27 -10.65 -8.81 -4.02
N LYS A 28 -9.45 -9.10 -3.53
CA LYS A 28 -8.22 -8.37 -3.89
C LYS A 28 -7.18 -9.28 -4.51
N TRP A 29 -6.39 -8.70 -5.40
CA TRP A 29 -5.14 -9.29 -5.85
C TRP A 29 -4.03 -8.93 -4.89
N THR A 30 -3.19 -9.91 -4.56
CA THR A 30 -2.08 -9.76 -3.63
C THR A 30 -0.81 -10.33 -4.23
N GLY A 31 0.29 -9.60 -4.13
CA GLY A 31 1.61 -10.00 -4.59
C GLY A 31 2.68 -9.11 -4.00
N TYR A 32 3.90 -9.16 -4.52
CA TYR A 32 4.96 -8.25 -4.10
C TYR A 32 5.86 -7.78 -5.23
N LEU A 33 6.51 -6.65 -4.98
CA LEU A 33 7.57 -6.04 -5.77
C LEU A 33 8.87 -6.05 -4.96
N GLN A 34 10.02 -6.01 -5.64
CA GLN A 34 11.34 -6.07 -5.02
C GLN A 34 11.89 -4.68 -4.66
N SER A 35 11.48 -3.62 -5.38
CA SER A 35 12.03 -2.28 -5.18
C SER A 35 11.01 -1.16 -5.39
N ASP A 36 11.37 0.05 -4.94
CA ASP A 36 10.56 1.25 -5.15
C ASP A 36 10.51 1.69 -6.62
N GLU A 37 11.56 1.40 -7.40
CA GLU A 37 11.59 1.62 -8.85
C GLU A 37 10.55 0.74 -9.56
N GLU A 38 10.45 -0.54 -9.18
CA GLU A 38 9.41 -1.43 -9.70
C GLU A 38 8.01 -0.94 -9.33
N LEU A 39 7.82 -0.40 -8.12
CA LEU A 39 6.56 0.20 -7.71
C LEU A 39 6.19 1.41 -8.56
N GLN A 40 7.14 2.30 -8.85
CA GLN A 40 6.90 3.45 -9.73
C GLN A 40 6.53 3.01 -11.15
N ALA A 41 7.22 1.99 -11.69
CA ALA A 41 6.90 1.43 -13.00
C ALA A 41 5.51 0.79 -13.02
N PHE A 42 5.16 0.05 -11.97
CA PHE A 42 3.84 -0.56 -11.80
C PHE A 42 2.73 0.51 -11.74
N GLU A 43 2.89 1.56 -10.93
CA GLU A 43 1.93 2.66 -10.83
C GLU A 43 1.77 3.41 -12.15
N LYS A 44 2.86 3.58 -12.90
CA LYS A 44 2.82 4.18 -14.25
C LYS A 44 2.03 3.32 -15.24
N LYS A 45 2.19 1.99 -15.20
CA LYS A 45 1.40 1.06 -16.04
C LYS A 45 -0.08 1.10 -15.67
N LEU A 46 -0.42 1.09 -14.39
CA LEU A 46 -1.81 1.24 -13.94
C LEU A 46 -2.42 2.58 -14.41
N ALA A 47 -1.66 3.66 -14.30
CA ALA A 47 -2.11 4.97 -14.78
C ALA A 47 -2.38 4.99 -16.29
N ALA A 48 -1.62 4.25 -17.08
CA ALA A 48 -1.82 4.14 -18.53
C ALA A 48 -3.15 3.44 -18.91
N VAL A 49 -3.71 2.63 -18.01
CA VAL A 49 -5.05 2.01 -18.15
C VAL A 49 -6.10 2.75 -17.31
N HIS A 50 -5.83 4.00 -16.94
CA HIS A 50 -6.72 4.86 -16.15
C HIS A 50 -7.06 4.29 -14.77
N VAL A 51 -6.18 3.48 -14.18
CA VAL A 51 -6.26 3.04 -12.79
C VAL A 51 -5.27 3.88 -11.97
N GLN A 52 -5.78 4.84 -11.20
CA GLN A 52 -4.96 5.74 -10.39
C GLN A 52 -5.43 5.78 -8.94
N PHE A 53 -4.46 5.77 -8.03
CA PHE A 53 -4.68 5.84 -6.60
C PHE A 53 -3.93 7.04 -6.00
N SER A 54 -4.56 7.67 -5.02
CA SER A 54 -4.00 8.74 -4.20
C SER A 54 -3.79 8.25 -2.77
N THR A 55 -2.68 8.64 -2.16
CA THR A 55 -2.36 8.24 -0.80
C THR A 55 -3.33 8.87 0.20
N THR A 56 -4.03 8.04 0.97
CA THR A 56 -4.98 8.48 2.01
C THR A 56 -4.41 8.34 3.41
N SER A 57 -3.60 7.31 3.64
CA SER A 57 -2.87 7.14 4.90
C SER A 57 -1.46 6.62 4.66
N SER A 58 -0.51 7.05 5.50
CA SER A 58 0.85 6.54 5.50
C SER A 58 1.34 6.42 6.93
N ARG A 59 1.86 5.25 7.28
CA ARG A 59 2.51 4.98 8.57
C ARG A 59 3.94 4.56 8.30
N ASN A 60 4.88 5.34 8.81
CA ASN A 60 6.30 5.04 8.71
C ASN A 60 6.80 4.63 10.09
N HIS A 61 7.39 3.45 10.18
CA HIS A 61 8.15 3.05 11.35
C HIS A 61 9.60 3.47 11.14
N LYS A 62 10.20 4.12 12.14
CA LYS A 62 11.64 4.38 12.10
C LYS A 62 12.37 3.04 11.97
N CYS A 63 13.38 2.99 11.10
CA CYS A 63 14.24 1.82 10.93
C CYS A 63 14.77 1.38 12.31
N GLY A 64 14.58 0.11 12.68
CA GLY A 64 14.99 -0.43 13.98
C GLY A 64 13.97 -0.29 15.11
N ALA A 65 12.89 0.50 14.97
CA ALA A 65 11.86 0.63 16.00
C ALA A 65 10.72 -0.40 15.86
N SER A 66 10.59 -1.05 14.70
CA SER A 66 9.57 -2.08 14.50
C SER A 66 10.05 -3.46 14.95
N GLN A 67 9.16 -4.21 15.58
CA GLN A 67 9.43 -5.55 16.09
C GLN A 67 9.79 -6.52 14.95
N LEU A 68 10.78 -7.39 15.19
CA LEU A 68 11.09 -8.51 14.31
C LEU A 68 10.02 -9.59 14.40
N MET A 69 9.58 -10.10 13.26
CA MET A 69 8.51 -11.10 13.19
C MET A 69 8.65 -12.01 11.96
N PHE A 70 7.98 -13.17 12.01
CA PHE A 70 7.85 -14.09 10.88
C PHE A 70 6.48 -14.01 10.20
N SER A 71 5.51 -13.38 10.86
CA SER A 71 4.16 -13.20 10.32
C SER A 71 3.57 -11.91 10.82
N SER A 72 2.90 -11.19 9.93
CA SER A 72 2.24 -9.92 10.20
C SER A 72 0.86 -9.93 9.57
N ASN A 73 -0.15 -10.22 10.39
CA ASN A 73 -1.56 -10.12 10.03
C ASN A 73 -2.10 -8.70 10.28
N ARG A 74 -1.25 -7.77 10.72
CA ARG A 74 -1.64 -6.38 10.97
C ARG A 74 -1.72 -5.61 9.65
N GLY A 75 -2.87 -4.95 9.45
CA GLY A 75 -3.20 -4.20 8.23
C GLY A 75 -3.78 -5.09 7.14
N THR A 76 -4.03 -4.52 5.97
CA THR A 76 -4.77 -5.19 4.89
C THR A 76 -3.94 -6.23 4.14
N VAL A 77 -2.60 -6.18 4.24
CA VAL A 77 -1.71 -7.11 3.53
C VAL A 77 -1.04 -8.07 4.52
N PRO A 78 -1.53 -9.31 4.64
CA PRO A 78 -0.90 -10.31 5.48
C PRO A 78 0.41 -10.78 4.85
N VAL A 79 1.46 -10.83 5.67
CA VAL A 79 2.80 -11.29 5.25
C VAL A 79 3.20 -12.43 6.16
N SER A 80 3.59 -13.56 5.61
CA SER A 80 4.15 -14.69 6.36
C SER A 80 5.35 -15.23 5.60
N LEU A 81 6.49 -15.27 6.28
CA LEU A 81 7.77 -15.70 5.73
C LEU A 81 8.42 -16.73 6.65
N ASP A 82 9.34 -17.50 6.08
CA ASP A 82 10.23 -18.42 6.79
C ASP A 82 11.49 -17.73 7.31
N MET A 83 11.64 -16.42 7.07
CA MET A 83 12.72 -15.58 7.58
C MET A 83 12.15 -14.38 8.35
N PRO A 84 12.89 -13.86 9.33
CA PRO A 84 12.45 -12.71 10.10
C PRO A 84 12.46 -11.46 9.23
N PHE A 85 11.50 -10.58 9.49
CA PHE A 85 11.37 -9.29 8.83
C PHE A 85 10.86 -8.21 9.78
N GLN A 86 11.05 -6.96 9.38
CA GLN A 86 10.50 -5.77 10.01
C GLN A 86 9.58 -5.06 9.03
N VAL A 87 8.42 -4.60 9.51
CA VAL A 87 7.58 -3.67 8.72
C VAL A 87 8.20 -2.27 8.82
N VAL A 88 8.57 -1.70 7.68
CA VAL A 88 9.21 -0.38 7.60
C VAL A 88 8.17 0.69 7.38
N ARG A 89 7.23 0.43 6.46
CA ARG A 89 6.24 1.40 6.04
C ARG A 89 4.96 0.71 5.59
N GLN A 90 3.83 1.36 5.84
CA GLN A 90 2.53 0.98 5.32
C GLN A 90 1.89 2.21 4.68
N VAL A 91 1.31 2.05 3.50
CA VAL A 91 0.59 3.10 2.80
C VAL A 91 -0.73 2.54 2.32
N ASP A 92 -1.79 3.26 2.63
CA ASP A 92 -3.13 3.02 2.09
C ASP A 92 -3.37 4.09 1.02
N LYS A 93 -3.82 3.63 -0.16
CA LYS A 93 -4.21 4.49 -1.26
C LYS A 93 -5.63 4.15 -1.69
N ASP A 94 -6.43 5.18 -1.91
CA ASP A 94 -7.77 5.05 -2.48
C ASP A 94 -7.75 5.59 -3.90
N CYS A 95 -8.69 5.15 -4.74
CA CYS A 95 -8.84 5.70 -6.08
C CYS A 95 -8.90 7.23 -6.04
N VAL A 96 -8.30 7.91 -7.02
CA VAL A 96 -8.33 9.39 -7.12
C VAL A 96 -9.77 9.93 -7.21
N LEU A 97 -10.70 9.12 -7.73
CA LEU A 97 -12.14 9.41 -7.78
C LEU A 97 -12.91 8.76 -6.60
N GLY A 98 -12.20 8.43 -5.52
CA GLY A 98 -12.69 7.72 -4.35
C GLY A 98 -13.64 8.52 -3.44
N ILE A 99 -13.76 8.10 -2.18
CA ILE A 99 -14.65 8.71 -1.17
C ILE A 99 -14.00 9.93 -0.50
N ASP A 100 -14.81 10.95 -0.16
CA ASP A 100 -14.32 12.14 0.52
C ASP A 100 -14.27 12.03 2.04
N HIS A 101 -13.20 11.43 2.54
CA HIS A 101 -12.94 11.31 3.99
C HIS A 101 -12.78 12.65 4.73
N HIS A 102 -12.70 13.80 4.04
CA HIS A 102 -12.54 15.11 4.66
C HIS A 102 -13.86 15.81 5.02
N LYS A 103 -15.01 15.36 4.51
CA LYS A 103 -16.30 16.03 4.77
C LYS A 103 -16.93 15.65 6.11
N ASP A 104 -16.52 14.55 6.72
CA ASP A 104 -17.18 14.05 7.94
C ASP A 104 -16.79 14.80 9.23
N LYS A 105 -15.97 15.85 9.16
CA LYS A 105 -15.46 16.55 10.36
C LYS A 105 -15.88 18.02 10.50
N CYS A 106 -16.78 18.53 9.67
CA CYS A 106 -17.21 19.94 9.73
C CYS A 106 -18.73 20.13 9.61
N GLU A 107 -19.52 19.38 10.36
CA GLU A 107 -20.90 19.76 10.68
C GLU A 107 -21.12 19.73 12.19
N SER A 108 -20.46 20.66 12.90
CA SER A 108 -20.93 21.12 14.22
C SER A 108 -20.22 22.42 14.60
N THR A 109 -20.71 23.56 14.10
CA THR A 109 -21.24 24.65 14.94
C THR A 109 -21.66 25.84 14.09
N SER A 110 -22.83 26.35 14.47
CA SER A 110 -23.54 27.50 13.95
C SER A 110 -22.88 28.84 14.31
N THR A 111 -23.42 29.88 13.65
CA THR A 111 -23.54 31.30 14.06
C THR A 111 -22.32 32.24 13.90
N ALA A 112 -22.35 32.95 12.78
CA ALA A 112 -22.48 34.42 12.62
C ALA A 112 -21.50 35.43 13.27
N GLN A 113 -21.21 36.44 12.43
CA GLN A 113 -20.75 37.82 12.68
C GLN A 113 -19.25 38.16 12.52
N ASP A 114 -19.07 39.43 12.15
CA ASP A 114 -18.14 40.01 11.17
C ASP A 114 -17.07 40.89 11.88
N PRO A 115 -16.40 41.86 11.21
CA PRO A 115 -15.03 41.82 10.72
C PRO A 115 -14.03 42.55 11.62
N THR A 116 -12.74 42.16 11.61
CA THR A 116 -11.67 43.12 11.96
C THR A 116 -10.38 42.85 11.19
N ASP A 117 -10.02 43.91 10.47
CA ASP A 117 -8.79 44.28 9.80
C ASP A 117 -7.52 44.02 10.63
N TRP A 118 -6.60 43.21 10.10
CA TRP A 118 -5.18 43.26 10.47
C TRP A 118 -4.28 42.85 9.28
N SER A 119 -3.55 43.85 8.80
CA SER A 119 -2.38 43.73 7.93
C SER A 119 -1.30 42.85 8.57
N SER A 120 -0.86 41.83 7.86
CA SER A 120 0.48 41.27 8.00
C SER A 120 0.84 40.65 6.65
N GLU A 121 1.83 41.26 5.99
CA GLU A 121 2.53 40.70 4.84
C GLU A 121 3.23 39.41 5.26
N VAL A 122 2.47 38.32 5.34
CA VAL A 122 2.99 36.98 5.47
C VAL A 122 2.84 36.37 4.09
N PHE A 123 3.92 35.81 3.57
CA PHE A 123 3.92 34.97 2.37
C PHE A 123 2.83 33.89 2.50
N CYS A 124 1.62 34.22 2.06
CA CYS A 124 0.57 33.28 1.75
C CYS A 124 1.12 32.51 0.57
N LYS A 125 1.85 31.41 0.84
CA LYS A 125 1.99 30.30 -0.08
C LYS A 125 0.59 30.08 -0.62
N LYS A 126 0.32 30.52 -1.85
CA LYS A 126 -0.94 30.27 -2.53
C LYS A 126 -1.11 28.76 -2.43
N LYS A 127 -1.96 28.29 -1.51
CA LYS A 127 -2.46 26.93 -1.54
C LYS A 127 -3.14 26.88 -2.89
N ILE A 128 -2.44 26.32 -3.87
CA ILE A 128 -3.03 25.94 -5.13
C ILE A 128 -4.18 25.05 -4.70
N LYS A 129 -5.40 25.60 -4.73
CA LYS A 129 -6.61 24.82 -4.65
C LYS A 129 -6.60 24.06 -5.96
N LEU A 130 -5.94 22.89 -5.96
CA LEU A 130 -6.20 21.87 -6.96
C LEU A 130 -7.72 21.81 -7.02
N GLN A 131 -8.28 22.17 -8.18
CA GLN A 131 -9.72 22.11 -8.39
C GLN A 131 -10.17 20.76 -7.87
N GLY A 132 -11.03 20.77 -6.85
CA GLY A 132 -11.42 19.54 -6.16
C GLY A 132 -11.95 18.57 -7.20
N THR A 133 -11.19 17.51 -7.48
CA THR A 133 -11.70 16.40 -8.26
C THR A 133 -12.95 15.94 -7.53
N LYS A 134 -14.12 16.04 -8.17
CA LYS A 134 -15.37 15.58 -7.57
C LYS A 134 -15.21 14.09 -7.29
N LYS A 135 -14.93 13.77 -6.03
CA LYS A 135 -14.86 12.41 -5.51
C LYS A 135 -16.18 11.72 -5.82
N LYS A 136 -16.13 10.64 -6.61
CA LYS A 136 -17.30 9.93 -7.13
C LYS A 136 -17.71 8.75 -6.24
N GLY A 137 -17.02 8.55 -5.12
CA GLY A 137 -17.35 7.48 -4.18
C GLY A 137 -16.79 6.12 -4.58
N CYS A 138 -15.77 6.09 -5.46
CA CYS A 138 -15.10 4.84 -5.84
C CYS A 138 -14.49 4.14 -4.62
N THR A 139 -14.76 2.84 -4.46
CA THR A 139 -14.30 2.02 -3.33
C THR A 139 -13.00 1.28 -3.62
N ALA A 140 -12.47 1.39 -4.84
CA ALA A 140 -11.22 0.77 -5.22
C ALA A 140 -10.07 1.33 -4.36
N SER A 141 -9.31 0.40 -3.79
CA SER A 141 -8.18 0.69 -2.89
C SER A 141 -6.96 -0.15 -3.24
N MET A 142 -5.78 0.39 -2.91
CA MET A 142 -4.48 -0.24 -2.99
C MET A 142 -3.74 -0.07 -1.66
N HIS A 143 -3.27 -1.17 -1.09
CA HIS A 143 -2.50 -1.20 0.14
C HIS A 143 -1.08 -1.66 -0.15
N LEU A 144 -0.11 -0.93 0.37
CA LEU A 144 1.30 -1.17 0.19
C LEU A 144 1.96 -1.38 1.55
N LYS A 145 2.79 -2.41 1.66
CA LYS A 145 3.50 -2.76 2.90
C LYS A 145 4.95 -3.08 2.60
N TRP A 146 5.83 -2.16 2.98
CA TRP A 146 7.28 -2.31 2.89
C TRP A 146 7.78 -3.14 4.06
N ILE A 147 8.53 -4.18 3.74
CA ILE A 147 9.24 -4.96 4.73
C ILE A 147 10.74 -4.98 4.41
N SER A 148 11.53 -5.05 5.48
CA SER A 148 12.96 -5.37 5.41
C SER A 148 13.14 -6.77 5.97
N MET A 149 13.64 -7.68 5.15
CA MET A 149 13.84 -9.09 5.48
C MET A 149 15.30 -9.35 5.81
N TYR A 150 15.54 -10.41 6.59
CA TYR A 150 16.86 -10.88 6.99
C TYR A 150 17.07 -12.33 6.53
N PRO A 151 17.45 -12.56 5.25
CA PRO A 151 17.50 -13.90 4.67
C PRO A 151 18.51 -14.84 5.35
N GLU A 152 19.56 -14.30 5.95
CA GLU A 152 20.59 -15.09 6.67
C GLU A 152 20.03 -15.78 7.92
N PHE A 153 18.86 -15.34 8.41
CA PHE A 153 18.20 -15.88 9.60
C PHE A 153 16.96 -16.70 9.25
N LYS A 154 16.91 -17.21 8.03
CA LYS A 154 15.85 -18.13 7.59
C LYS A 154 15.79 -19.37 8.50
N VAL A 155 14.58 -19.83 8.75
CA VAL A 155 14.30 -21.00 9.59
C VAL A 155 13.68 -22.08 8.74
N ASP A 156 14.44 -23.14 8.50
CA ASP A 156 13.93 -24.33 7.84
C ASP A 156 13.24 -25.23 8.89
N ILE A 157 11.91 -25.20 8.89
CA ILE A 157 11.09 -25.98 9.81
C ILE A 157 10.75 -27.32 9.13
N PRO A 158 11.19 -28.46 9.67
CA PRO A 158 10.88 -29.76 9.10
C PRO A 158 9.37 -30.01 9.02
N GLN A 159 8.94 -30.72 7.98
CA GLN A 159 7.57 -31.21 7.86
C GLN A 159 7.23 -32.06 9.10
N HIS A 160 6.04 -31.90 9.66
CA HIS A 160 5.58 -32.50 10.94
C HIS A 160 6.12 -31.89 12.24
N THR A 161 6.82 -30.76 12.18
CA THR A 161 7.16 -30.02 13.41
C THR A 161 5.89 -29.41 14.02
N GLY A 162 5.59 -29.77 15.28
CA GLY A 162 4.46 -29.18 16.02
C GLY A 162 4.59 -27.67 16.17
N ILE A 163 3.44 -26.98 16.27
CA ILE A 163 3.35 -25.51 16.32
C ILE A 163 4.26 -24.92 17.41
N GLY A 164 4.27 -25.50 18.62
CA GLY A 164 5.09 -25.01 19.72
C GLY A 164 6.59 -25.03 19.42
N LYS A 165 7.10 -26.12 18.85
CA LYS A 165 8.51 -26.25 18.47
C LYS A 165 8.88 -25.30 17.32
N SER A 166 7.99 -25.13 16.35
CA SER A 166 8.13 -24.15 15.26
C SER A 166 8.26 -22.71 15.81
N LEU A 167 7.40 -22.32 16.75
CA LEU A 167 7.45 -21.01 17.40
C LEU A 167 8.75 -20.82 18.19
N GLN A 168 9.22 -21.85 18.89
CA GLN A 168 10.48 -21.82 19.62
C GLN A 168 11.69 -21.62 18.69
N MET A 169 11.73 -22.32 17.55
CA MET A 169 12.80 -22.17 16.55
C MET A 169 12.81 -20.74 15.96
N LYS A 170 11.64 -20.21 15.64
CA LYS A 170 11.48 -18.82 15.17
C LYS A 170 11.94 -17.81 16.22
N ALA A 171 11.51 -17.97 17.47
CA ALA A 171 11.90 -17.09 18.57
C ALA A 171 13.42 -17.09 18.81
N ALA A 172 14.06 -18.26 18.77
CA ALA A 172 15.51 -18.38 18.90
C ALA A 172 16.25 -17.58 17.80
N LYS A 173 15.76 -17.65 16.56
CA LYS A 173 16.35 -16.94 15.42
C LYS A 173 16.13 -15.43 15.45
N ILE A 174 15.01 -14.97 16.00
CA ILE A 174 14.83 -13.53 16.30
C ILE A 174 15.85 -13.07 17.33
N ARG A 175 16.03 -13.82 18.43
CA ARG A 175 17.00 -13.45 19.47
C ARG A 175 18.43 -13.38 18.93
N GLU A 176 18.84 -14.37 18.12
CA GLU A 176 20.14 -14.38 17.45
C GLU A 176 20.32 -13.14 16.54
N LEU A 177 19.28 -12.76 15.79
CA LEU A 177 19.31 -11.57 14.94
C LEU A 177 19.39 -10.27 15.77
N GLU A 178 18.68 -10.18 16.89
CA GLU A 178 18.74 -9.02 17.78
C GLU A 178 20.13 -8.85 18.40
N GLU A 179 20.75 -9.95 18.84
CA GLU A 179 22.13 -9.98 19.32
C GLU A 179 23.11 -9.54 18.22
N GLN A 180 22.99 -10.06 16.99
CA GLN A 180 23.88 -9.67 15.90
C GLN A 180 23.69 -8.23 15.43
N LYS A 181 22.46 -7.71 15.37
CA LYS A 181 22.19 -6.31 14.99
C LYS A 181 22.80 -5.31 15.98
N ALA A 182 23.08 -5.72 17.22
CA ALA A 182 23.78 -4.88 18.19
C ALA A 182 25.28 -4.73 17.91
N HIS A 183 25.87 -5.67 17.15
CA HIS A 183 27.32 -5.76 16.94
C HIS A 183 27.75 -5.59 15.49
N VAL A 184 26.89 -5.92 14.53
CA VAL A 184 27.20 -5.97 13.09
C VAL A 184 26.03 -5.47 12.26
N ASN A 185 26.32 -4.85 11.11
CA ASN A 185 25.31 -4.55 10.09
C ASN A 185 24.90 -5.85 9.36
N CYS A 186 23.76 -6.42 9.76
CA CYS A 186 23.16 -7.56 9.06
C CYS A 186 22.70 -7.17 7.64
N ARG A 187 22.88 -8.06 6.66
CA ARG A 187 22.37 -7.84 5.30
C ARG A 187 20.85 -7.89 5.30
N THR A 188 20.24 -6.91 4.63
CA THR A 188 18.78 -6.83 4.48
C THR A 188 18.36 -6.90 3.02
N LYS A 189 17.15 -7.39 2.78
CA LYS A 189 16.47 -7.32 1.47
C LYS A 189 15.10 -6.68 1.64
N GLN A 190 14.76 -5.74 0.78
CA GLN A 190 13.46 -5.09 0.78
C GLN A 190 12.45 -5.90 -0.06
N ARG A 191 11.18 -5.85 0.35
CA ARG A 191 10.02 -6.21 -0.48
C ARG A 191 8.89 -5.25 -0.21
N ILE A 192 8.07 -5.00 -1.23
CA ILE A 192 6.87 -4.18 -1.15
C ILE A 192 5.69 -5.09 -1.46
N TYR A 193 4.93 -5.46 -0.44
CA TYR A 193 3.71 -6.22 -0.63
C TYR A 193 2.59 -5.30 -1.08
N VAL A 194 1.87 -5.72 -2.11
CA VAL A 194 0.76 -4.99 -2.74
C VAL A 194 -0.52 -5.80 -2.54
N ALA A 195 -1.58 -5.16 -2.05
CA ALA A 195 -2.94 -5.67 -2.16
C ALA A 195 -3.80 -4.62 -2.87
N ILE A 196 -4.40 -4.98 -3.99
CA ILE A 196 -5.08 -4.03 -4.88
C ILE A 196 -6.44 -4.58 -5.31
N SER A 197 -7.44 -3.71 -5.34
CA SER A 197 -8.79 -4.04 -5.80
C SER A 197 -8.79 -4.25 -7.31
N PRO A 198 -9.57 -5.20 -7.85
CA PRO A 198 -9.66 -5.44 -9.29
C PRO A 198 -10.41 -4.30 -9.98
N MET A 199 -10.34 -4.26 -11.31
CA MET A 199 -10.85 -3.15 -12.11
C MET A 199 -12.36 -2.97 -11.94
N SER A 200 -13.08 -4.06 -11.67
CA SER A 200 -14.52 -4.07 -11.40
C SER A 200 -14.95 -3.19 -10.21
N PHE A 201 -14.03 -2.83 -9.29
CA PHE A 201 -14.32 -1.96 -8.15
C PHE A 201 -14.33 -0.47 -8.53
N HIS A 202 -13.96 -0.12 -9.75
CA HIS A 202 -14.02 1.23 -10.28
C HIS A 202 -15.39 1.65 -10.86
N HIS A 203 -16.47 0.92 -10.55
CA HIS A 203 -17.83 1.12 -11.07
C HIS A 203 -18.40 2.54 -10.96
N ALA A 204 -17.89 3.38 -10.06
CA ALA A 204 -18.35 4.75 -9.87
C ALA A 204 -17.82 5.75 -10.92
N HIS A 205 -16.93 5.32 -11.82
CA HIS A 205 -16.41 6.15 -12.91
C HIS A 205 -16.03 5.33 -14.14
N GLN A 206 -16.24 5.90 -15.33
CA GLN A 206 -15.76 5.27 -16.56
C GLN A 206 -14.32 5.68 -16.82
N PHE A 207 -13.49 4.74 -17.25
CA PHE A 207 -12.06 4.95 -17.52
C PHE A 207 -11.80 6.01 -18.61
N GLY A 208 -12.78 6.27 -19.49
CA GLY A 208 -12.70 7.32 -20.51
C GLY A 208 -12.86 8.76 -20.02
N GLU A 209 -13.29 8.98 -18.77
CA GLU A 209 -13.52 10.34 -18.23
C GLU A 209 -12.22 11.03 -17.73
N MET A 210 -11.09 10.31 -17.68
CA MET A 210 -9.82 10.86 -17.17
C MET A 210 -8.95 11.59 -18.22
N ALA A 211 -9.36 11.62 -19.49
CA ALA A 211 -8.63 12.29 -20.56
C ALA A 211 -8.49 13.82 -20.39
N GLY A 212 -9.27 14.44 -19.48
CA GLY A 212 -9.21 15.87 -19.17
C GLY A 212 -8.20 16.30 -18.10
N PHE A 213 -7.48 15.36 -17.45
CA PHE A 213 -6.68 15.66 -16.25
C PHE A 213 -5.15 15.59 -16.45
N SER A 214 -4.66 15.31 -17.67
CA SER A 214 -3.22 15.18 -17.95
C SER A 214 -2.58 16.34 -18.72
N GLN A 215 -3.15 17.56 -18.66
CA GLN A 215 -2.48 18.76 -19.14
C GLN A 215 -2.39 19.81 -18.03
N THR A 216 -1.28 19.81 -17.29
CA THR A 216 -0.60 21.01 -16.76
C THR A 216 0.80 20.62 -16.30
#